data_AF-A0AA87TEL1-F1
#
_entry.id   AF-A0AA87TEL1-F1
#
_cell.length_a   1.000
_cell.length_b   1.000
_cell.length_c   1.000
_cell.angle_alpha   90.00
_cell.angle_beta   90.00
_cell.angle_gamma   90.00
#
_symmetry.space_group_name_H-M   'P 1'
#
loop_
_entity.id
_entity.type
_entity.pdbx_description
1 polymer ?
#
loop_
_entity_poly.entity_id
_entity_poly.type
_entity_poly.pdbx_seq_one_letter_code
_entity_poly.pdbx_strand_id
1 'polypeptide(L)'
;MENIIFNELKIRGFNVDVGVITQYESNEKENGLRKQLEIDFVCNKGSKRYYIQSAYALPDQAKIEQEQRPLIRTGDSFKKIIITKDAPAPYYNDSGILIMNLYDFLLNDRSLEY
;
A
#
# COMPACT_ATOMS: atom_id res chain seq x y z
N MET A 1 0.75 -10.40 -9.33
CA MET A 1 1.16 -8.98 -9.40
C MET A 1 2.18 -8.69 -8.32
N GLU A 2 1.87 -9.01 -7.07
CA GLU A 2 2.78 -8.95 -5.92
C GLU A 2 4.20 -9.47 -6.19
N ASN A 3 4.38 -10.67 -6.73
CA ASN A 3 5.72 -11.22 -7.00
C ASN A 3 6.58 -10.32 -7.92
N ILE A 4 5.97 -9.70 -8.92
CA ILE A 4 6.67 -8.79 -9.83
C ILE A 4 7.07 -7.51 -9.08
N ILE A 5 6.15 -6.98 -8.27
CA ILE A 5 6.40 -5.81 -7.41
C ILE A 5 7.52 -6.11 -6.42
N PHE A 6 7.46 -7.25 -5.73
CA PHE A 6 8.47 -7.69 -4.78
C PHE A 6 9.85 -7.77 -5.43
N ASN A 7 9.97 -8.48 -6.56
CA ASN A 7 11.24 -8.64 -7.26
C ASN A 7 11.81 -7.29 -7.68
N GLU A 8 10.98 -6.39 -8.21
CA GLU A 8 11.41 -5.05 -8.57
C GLU A 8 11.89 -4.24 -7.35
N LEU A 9 11.17 -4.29 -6.24
CA LEU A 9 11.60 -3.64 -4.99
C LEU A 9 12.95 -4.18 -4.49
N LYS A 10 13.18 -5.49 -4.62
CA LYS A 10 14.48 -6.10 -4.30
C LYS A 10 15.57 -5.63 -5.25
N ILE A 11 15.30 -5.56 -6.57
CA ILE A 11 16.25 -5.04 -7.58
C ILE A 11 16.61 -3.58 -7.28
N ARG A 12 15.64 -2.75 -6.85
CA ARG A 12 15.85 -1.37 -6.41
C ARG A 12 16.59 -1.24 -5.07
N GLY A 13 16.92 -2.35 -4.42
CA GLY A 13 17.71 -2.38 -3.19
C GLY A 13 16.93 -2.03 -1.92
N PHE A 14 15.62 -2.24 -1.91
CA PHE A 14 14.83 -2.15 -0.67
C PHE A 14 14.98 -3.41 0.18
N ASN A 15 14.99 -3.23 1.50
CA ASN A 15 14.57 -4.28 2.41
C ASN A 15 13.04 -4.31 2.43
N VAL A 16 12.45 -5.49 2.20
CA VAL A 16 11.01 -5.64 1.96
C VAL A 16 10.47 -6.65 2.97
N ASP A 17 9.54 -6.19 3.80
CA ASP A 17 8.85 -6.97 4.83
C ASP A 17 7.33 -6.90 4.59
N VAL A 18 6.54 -7.74 5.27
CA VAL A 18 5.06 -7.64 5.30
C VAL A 18 4.63 -6.92 6.57
N GLY A 19 3.67 -6.00 6.47
CA GLY A 19 3.15 -5.24 7.62
C GLY A 19 1.85 -5.83 8.15
N VAL A 20 1.63 -5.79 9.46
CA VAL A 20 0.35 -6.19 10.09
C VAL A 20 -0.12 -5.11 11.04
N ILE A 21 -1.34 -4.61 10.83
CA ILE A 21 -2.02 -3.63 11.68
C ILE A 21 -3.17 -4.33 12.40
N THR A 22 -3.22 -4.20 13.73
CA THR A 22 -4.32 -4.74 14.53
C THR A 22 -5.39 -3.68 14.73
N GLN A 23 -6.61 -3.98 14.29
CA GLN A 23 -7.81 -3.20 14.54
C GLN A 23 -8.62 -3.83 15.66
N TYR A 24 -9.02 -3.02 16.64
CA TYR A 24 -9.97 -3.39 17.67
C TYR A 24 -11.34 -2.85 17.26
N GLU A 25 -12.31 -3.75 17.05
CA GLU A 25 -13.71 -3.38 16.86
C GLU A 25 -14.47 -3.64 18.15
N SER A 26 -15.07 -2.58 18.71
CA SER A 26 -15.98 -2.68 19.85
C SER A 26 -17.32 -3.19 19.35
N ASN A 27 -17.62 -4.48 19.58
CA ASN A 27 -19.00 -4.95 19.48
C ASN A 27 -19.74 -4.61 20.77
N GLU A 28 -21.04 -4.30 20.68
CA GLU A 28 -21.92 -4.07 21.83
C GLU A 28 -22.01 -5.28 22.79
N LYS A 29 -21.48 -6.44 22.39
CA LYS A 29 -21.23 -7.60 23.25
C LYS A 29 -19.75 -7.65 23.59
N GLU A 30 -19.45 -7.63 24.89
CA GLU A 30 -18.17 -7.41 25.60
C GLU A 30 -16.87 -8.16 25.16
N ASN A 31 -16.83 -8.79 23.98
CA ASN A 31 -15.61 -9.37 23.41
C ASN A 31 -15.25 -8.63 22.12
N GLY A 32 -14.36 -7.64 22.22
CA GLY A 32 -13.86 -6.89 21.07
C GLY A 32 -13.21 -7.82 20.04
N LEU A 33 -13.68 -7.78 18.79
CA LEU A 33 -13.09 -8.55 17.70
C LEU A 33 -11.77 -7.88 17.31
N ARG A 34 -10.66 -8.63 17.40
CA ARG A 34 -9.36 -8.22 16.85
C ARG A 34 -9.32 -8.62 15.38
N LYS A 35 -9.31 -7.64 14.49
CA LYS A 35 -9.12 -7.84 13.06
C LYS A 35 -7.72 -7.42 12.66
N GLN A 36 -6.97 -8.31 12.01
CA GLN A 36 -5.68 -7.97 11.45
C GLN A 36 -5.87 -7.50 10.01
N LEU A 37 -5.21 -6.40 9.67
CA LEU A 37 -5.10 -5.87 8.32
C LEU A 37 -3.64 -5.96 7.89
N GLU A 38 -3.39 -6.54 6.73
CA GLU A 38 -2.05 -6.70 6.20
C GLU A 38 -1.71 -5.54 5.25
N ILE A 39 -0.43 -5.18 5.21
CA ILE A 39 0.17 -4.31 4.20
C ILE A 39 1.10 -5.21 3.40
N ASP A 40 0.87 -5.31 2.10
CA ASP A 40 1.61 -6.25 1.23
C ASP A 40 3.13 -6.05 1.35
N PHE A 41 3.58 -4.78 1.31
CA PHE A 41 5.01 -4.46 1.42
C PHE A 41 5.29 -3.24 2.31
N VAL A 42 6.16 -3.46 3.29
CA VAL A 42 6.87 -2.43 4.06
C VAL A 42 8.29 -2.36 3.51
N CYS A 43 8.58 -1.31 2.74
CA CYS A 43 9.86 -1.16 2.03
C CYS A 43 10.75 -0.15 2.76
N ASN A 44 11.96 -0.54 3.12
CA ASN A 44 12.93 0.30 3.81
C ASN A 44 14.23 0.45 2.98
N LYS A 45 14.72 1.68 2.81
CA LYS A 45 16.03 1.97 2.19
C LYS A 45 16.65 3.23 2.78
N GLY A 46 17.64 3.07 3.65
CA GLY A 46 18.19 4.19 4.42
C GLY A 46 17.11 4.85 5.28
N SER A 47 16.92 6.16 5.13
CA SER A 47 15.83 6.91 5.81
C SER A 47 14.48 6.84 5.10
N LYS A 48 14.40 6.22 3.91
CA LYS A 48 13.15 6.09 3.15
C LYS A 48 12.37 4.88 3.65
N ARG A 49 11.08 5.08 3.93
CA ARG A 49 10.10 4.03 4.18
C ARG A 49 8.88 4.22 3.28
N TYR A 50 8.42 3.14 2.67
CA TYR A 50 7.21 3.09 1.86
C TYR A 50 6.30 1.96 2.33
N TYR A 51 5.00 2.25 2.42
CA TYR A 51 3.97 1.23 2.54
C TYR A 51 3.29 1.07 1.18
N ILE A 52 3.30 -0.14 0.65
CA ILE A 52 2.79 -0.43 -0.69
C ILE A 52 1.73 -1.51 -0.58
N GLN A 53 0.56 -1.23 -1.15
CA GLN A 53 -0.51 -2.19 -1.38
C GLN A 53 -0.62 -2.46 -2.88
N SER A 54 -0.82 -3.71 -3.27
CA SER A 54 -1.10 -4.09 -4.64
C SER A 54 -2.60 -4.36 -4.79
N ALA A 55 -3.21 -3.80 -5.83
CA ALA A 55 -4.63 -3.99 -6.10
C ALA A 55 -4.85 -4.17 -7.59
N TYR A 56 -5.36 -5.34 -8.02
CA TYR A 56 -5.54 -5.60 -9.45
C TYR A 56 -6.42 -4.53 -10.14
N ALA A 57 -7.52 -4.15 -9.50
CA ALA A 57 -8.42 -3.08 -9.95
C ALA A 57 -9.06 -2.35 -8.76
N LEU A 58 -9.41 -1.08 -8.99
CA LEU A 58 -10.14 -0.23 -8.04
C LEU A 58 -11.47 0.22 -8.70
N PRO A 59 -12.44 -0.69 -8.88
CA PRO A 59 -13.65 -0.43 -9.68
C PRO A 59 -14.65 0.50 -9.00
N ASP A 60 -14.63 0.56 -7.66
CA ASP A 60 -15.56 1.34 -6.86
C ASP A 60 -14.92 1.88 -5.58
N GLN A 61 -15.63 2.79 -4.92
CA GLN A 61 -15.18 3.44 -3.70
C GLN A 61 -15.01 2.44 -2.54
N ALA A 62 -15.84 1.39 -2.46
CA ALA A 62 -15.75 0.39 -1.41
C ALA A 62 -14.44 -0.41 -1.52
N LYS A 63 -14.02 -0.75 -2.73
CA LYS A 63 -12.76 -1.43 -3.00
C LYS A 63 -11.57 -0.51 -2.73
N ILE A 64 -11.65 0.77 -3.12
CA ILE A 64 -10.64 1.77 -2.76
C ILE A 64 -10.48 1.84 -1.23
N GLU A 65 -11.58 1.99 -0.51
CA GLU A 65 -11.59 2.05 0.95
C GLU A 65 -11.05 0.77 1.60
N GLN A 66 -11.32 -0.39 1.01
CA GLN A 66 -10.78 -1.66 1.48
C GLN A 66 -9.25 -1.69 1.35
N GLU A 67 -8.71 -1.38 0.18
CA GLU A 67 -7.26 -1.47 -0.10
C GLU A 67 -6.45 -0.39 0.62
N GLN A 68 -7.00 0.82 0.81
CA GLN A 68 -6.30 1.90 1.49
C GLN A 68 -6.36 1.82 3.02
N ARG A 69 -7.29 1.03 3.58
CA ARG A 69 -7.51 0.91 5.02
C ARG A 69 -6.25 0.59 5.82
N PRO A 70 -5.47 -0.46 5.48
CA PRO A 70 -4.24 -0.76 6.22
C PRO A 70 -3.24 0.40 6.16
N LEU A 71 -3.13 1.07 5.00
CA LEU A 71 -2.21 2.19 4.81
C LEU A 71 -2.57 3.39 5.69
N ILE A 72 -3.85 3.80 5.71
CA ILE A 72 -4.31 4.94 6.54
C ILE A 72 -4.08 4.65 8.02
N ARG A 73 -4.25 3.41 8.45
CA ARG A 73 -4.17 2.99 9.85
C ARG A 73 -2.75 2.86 10.40
N THR A 74 -1.70 3.00 9.56
CA THR A 74 -0.32 3.05 10.04
C THR A 74 -0.06 4.19 11.02
N GLY A 75 -0.79 5.31 10.91
CA GLY A 75 -0.73 6.43 11.85
C GLY A 75 0.52 7.32 11.72
N ASP A 76 1.36 7.07 10.73
CA ASP A 76 2.55 7.88 10.44
C ASP A 76 2.40 8.67 9.12
N SER A 77 3.40 9.51 8.82
CA SER A 77 3.47 10.31 7.59
C SER A 77 4.35 9.70 6.51
N PHE A 78 4.82 8.46 6.66
CA PHE A 78 5.61 7.83 5.60
C PHE A 78 4.75 7.63 4.35
N LYS A 79 5.41 7.62 3.19
CA LYS A 79 4.74 7.60 1.89
C LYS A 79 4.01 6.26 1.68
N LYS A 80 2.78 6.36 1.21
CA LYS A 80 1.82 5.27 1.01
C LYS A 80 1.47 5.17 -0.46
N ILE A 81 1.48 3.96 -1.01
CA ILE A 81 1.35 3.74 -2.45
C ILE A 81 0.39 2.58 -2.69
N ILE A 82 -0.50 2.72 -3.67
CA ILE A 82 -1.29 1.63 -4.22
C ILE A 82 -0.87 1.43 -5.67
N ILE A 83 -0.33 0.25 -5.97
CA ILE A 83 0.02 -0.13 -7.34
C ILE A 83 -1.15 -0.90 -7.94
N THR A 84 -1.67 -0.43 -9.06
CA THR A 84 -2.79 -1.05 -9.77
C THR A 84 -2.41 -1.53 -11.16
N LYS A 85 -3.27 -2.32 -11.82
CA LYS A 85 -3.03 -2.67 -13.22
C LYS A 85 -3.40 -1.54 -14.17
N ASP A 86 -4.48 -0.83 -13.87
CA ASP A 86 -5.24 -0.04 -14.85
C ASP A 86 -5.34 1.47 -14.51
N ALA A 87 -4.57 1.99 -13.54
CA ALA A 87 -4.56 3.43 -13.29
C ALA A 87 -4.03 4.22 -14.52
N PRO A 88 -4.71 5.29 -14.98
CA PRO A 88 -4.35 5.96 -16.22
C PRO A 88 -3.03 6.75 -16.13
N ALA A 89 -2.73 7.30 -14.96
CA ALA A 89 -1.48 7.99 -14.65
C ALA A 89 -1.26 7.98 -13.11
N PRO A 90 -0.05 8.28 -12.61
CA PRO A 90 0.18 8.45 -11.19
C PRO A 90 -0.56 9.68 -10.64
N TYR A 91 -1.31 9.52 -9.53
CA TYR A 91 -1.98 10.63 -8.85
C TYR A 91 -2.08 10.38 -7.35
N TYR A 92 -2.22 11.46 -6.57
CA TYR A 92 -2.53 11.38 -5.15
C TYR A 92 -4.04 11.46 -4.93
N ASN A 93 -4.59 10.58 -4.10
CA ASN A 93 -5.97 10.69 -3.64
C ASN A 93 -6.10 11.65 -2.44
N ASP A 94 -7.32 11.90 -1.99
CA ASP A 94 -7.63 12.79 -0.86
C ASP A 94 -7.00 12.33 0.47
N SER A 95 -6.60 11.06 0.58
CA SER A 95 -5.90 10.51 1.74
C SER A 95 -4.37 10.63 1.66
N GLY A 96 -3.84 11.29 0.63
CA GLY A 96 -2.40 11.45 0.42
C GLY A 96 -1.69 10.16 -0.03
N ILE A 97 -2.45 9.21 -0.59
CA ILE A 97 -1.91 7.94 -1.09
C ILE A 97 -1.66 8.06 -2.59
N LEU A 98 -0.44 7.72 -3.01
CA LEU A 98 -0.06 7.68 -4.41
C LEU A 98 -0.66 6.44 -5.08
N ILE A 99 -1.55 6.63 -6.04
CA ILE A 99 -2.09 5.58 -6.90
C ILE A 99 -1.31 5.61 -8.21
N MET A 100 -0.78 4.47 -8.65
CA MET A 100 -0.07 4.36 -9.93
C MET A 100 -0.25 2.99 -10.56
N ASN A 101 -0.10 2.90 -11.88
CA ASN A 101 -0.16 1.59 -12.53
C ASN A 101 1.17 0.84 -12.42
N LEU A 102 1.10 -0.46 -12.69
CA LEU A 102 2.23 -1.37 -12.65
C LEU A 102 3.33 -0.98 -13.66
N TYR A 103 2.96 -0.46 -14.82
CA TYR A 103 3.94 -0.05 -15.85
C TYR A 103 4.72 1.19 -15.44
N ASP A 104 4.05 2.21 -14.88
CA ASP A 104 4.69 3.40 -14.30
C ASP A 104 5.63 2.99 -13.18
N PHE A 105 5.22 2.04 -12.35
CA PHE A 105 6.07 1.49 -11.32
C PHE A 105 7.32 0.84 -11.95
N LEU A 106 7.18 -0.10 -12.87
CA LEU A 106 8.28 -0.91 -13.44
C LEU A 106 9.20 -0.15 -14.41
N LEU A 107 8.67 0.77 -15.20
CA LEU A 107 9.41 1.41 -16.30
C LEU A 107 10.11 2.71 -15.88
N ASN A 108 9.80 3.23 -14.69
CA ASN A 108 10.46 4.41 -14.14
C ASN A 108 11.13 4.09 -12.80
N ASP A 109 12.47 4.13 -12.78
CA ASP A 109 13.29 3.91 -11.58
C ASP A 109 12.95 4.85 -10.43
N ARG A 110 12.47 6.07 -10.74
CA ARG A 110 12.08 7.09 -9.78
C ARG A 110 10.58 7.14 -9.51
N SER A 111 9.81 6.14 -9.91
CA SER A 111 8.36 6.10 -9.69
C SER A 111 7.97 6.20 -8.20
N LEU A 112 8.82 5.74 -7.30
CA LEU A 112 8.59 5.86 -5.85
C LEU A 112 8.88 7.27 -5.29
N GLU A 113 9.35 8.21 -6.11
CA GLU A 113 9.75 9.57 -5.72
C GLU A 113 8.77 10.68 -6.13
N TYR A 114 7.66 10.34 -6.79
CA TYR A 114 6.59 11.29 -7.12
C TYR A 114 6.03 12.08 -5.92
#